data_AF-A0A950KZC1-F1
#
_entry.id   AF-A0A950KZC1-F1
#
_cell.length_a   1.000
_cell.length_b   1.000
_cell.length_c   1.000
_cell.angle_alpha   90.00
_cell.angle_beta   90.00
_cell.angle_gamma   90.00
#
_symmetry.space_group_name_H-M   'P 1'
#
loop_
_entity.id
_entity.type
_entity.pdbx_description
1 polymer ?
#
loop_
_entity_poly.entity_id
_entity_poly.type
_entity_poly.pdbx_seq_one_letter_code
_entity_poly.pdbx_strand_id
1 'polypeptide(L)'
;MRSLGIGFAAALFVCSAAVPAAAADAPADLVCPRAVPKLVAFHDASATKDLAKILPAVREAADAYLTCLSEAKTRTYEEPYMNYDRTRAAQFLVVEGRVLALRGDTKSAVAVLEDAHDLAQQVVTWLPMSQTYIQSSNVHVGNSATRSTDRDGSRYQAEAKAVLAAADDELVKLDATPRRQASASPSPAPSHSP
;
A
#
# COMPACT_ATOMS: atom_id res chain seq x y z
N MET A 1 -30.42 -40.95 -58.74
CA MET A 1 -29.58 -42.16 -58.89
C MET A 1 -28.17 -41.84 -58.40
N ARG A 2 -27.60 -42.70 -57.52
CA ARG A 2 -26.20 -42.75 -57.01
C ARG A 2 -25.78 -41.57 -56.12
N SER A 3 -25.64 -41.67 -54.79
CA SER A 3 -24.99 -42.63 -53.88
C SER A 3 -23.47 -42.44 -53.72
N LEU A 4 -23.09 -42.13 -52.47
CA LEU A 4 -21.92 -42.51 -51.67
C LEU A 4 -20.52 -41.95 -51.98
N GLY A 5 -19.89 -41.42 -50.91
CA GLY A 5 -18.46 -41.11 -50.85
C GLY A 5 -18.03 -40.50 -49.51
N ILE A 6 -18.09 -41.27 -48.43
CA ILE A 6 -17.53 -40.96 -47.11
C ILE A 6 -16.00 -40.87 -47.22
N GLY A 7 -15.40 -39.82 -46.67
CA GLY A 7 -13.95 -39.67 -46.55
C GLY A 7 -13.57 -39.08 -45.20
N PHE A 8 -13.28 -39.96 -44.24
CA PHE A 8 -12.64 -39.67 -42.96
C PHE A 8 -11.32 -38.92 -43.16
N ALA A 9 -11.11 -37.81 -42.46
CA ALA A 9 -9.77 -37.29 -42.19
C ALA A 9 -9.69 -36.78 -40.75
N ALA A 10 -8.97 -37.57 -39.97
CA ALA A 10 -8.51 -37.43 -38.60
C ALA A 10 -8.51 -36.00 -38.01
N ALA A 11 -9.16 -35.87 -36.86
CA ALA A 11 -8.95 -34.80 -35.91
C ALA A 11 -7.48 -34.82 -35.43
N LEU A 12 -6.72 -33.80 -35.80
CA LEU A 12 -5.45 -33.47 -35.16
C LEU A 12 -5.76 -32.98 -33.74
N PHE A 13 -5.69 -33.90 -32.80
CA PHE A 13 -5.60 -33.61 -31.37
C PHE A 13 -4.23 -32.97 -31.15
N VAL A 14 -4.17 -31.64 -31.26
CA VAL A 14 -3.02 -30.88 -30.79
C VAL A 14 -3.05 -31.03 -29.27
N CYS A 15 -2.14 -31.85 -28.74
CA CYS A 15 -1.74 -31.77 -27.35
C CYS A 15 -1.33 -30.32 -27.08
N SER A 16 -2.22 -29.56 -26.46
CA SER A 16 -1.85 -28.35 -25.73
C SER A 16 -0.86 -28.81 -24.66
N ALA A 17 0.43 -28.75 -24.99
CA ALA A 17 1.49 -28.83 -24.00
C ALA A 17 1.12 -27.83 -22.92
N ALA A 18 0.92 -28.34 -21.70
CA ALA A 18 0.79 -27.52 -20.52
C ALA A 18 2.00 -26.57 -20.54
N VAL A 19 1.73 -25.31 -20.83
CA VAL A 19 2.71 -24.25 -20.60
C VAL A 19 3.08 -24.42 -19.14
N PRO A 20 4.36 -24.64 -18.80
CA PRO A 20 4.74 -24.64 -17.40
C PRO A 20 4.24 -23.31 -16.85
N ALA A 21 3.41 -23.36 -15.81
CA ALA A 21 3.08 -22.19 -15.03
C ALA A 21 4.45 -21.60 -14.65
N ALA A 22 4.85 -20.52 -15.31
CA ALA A 22 5.98 -19.75 -14.87
C ALA A 22 5.70 -19.49 -13.39
N ALA A 23 6.53 -20.04 -12.52
CA ALA A 23 6.55 -19.63 -11.13
C ALA A 23 6.69 -18.11 -11.20
N ALA A 24 5.60 -17.40 -10.95
CA ALA A 24 5.61 -15.96 -10.89
C ALA A 24 6.74 -15.63 -9.91
N ASP A 25 7.75 -14.89 -10.37
CA ASP A 25 8.89 -14.51 -9.53
C ASP A 25 8.34 -14.02 -8.20
N ALA A 26 8.60 -14.79 -7.14
CA ALA A 26 8.09 -14.46 -5.83
C ALA A 26 8.55 -13.03 -5.50
N PRO A 27 7.67 -12.16 -4.98
CA PRO A 27 7.99 -10.76 -4.76
C PRO A 27 9.25 -10.66 -3.89
N ALA A 28 10.36 -10.23 -4.50
CA ALA A 28 11.62 -10.06 -3.80
C ALA A 28 11.71 -8.59 -3.34
N ASP A 29 11.46 -8.37 -2.05
CA ASP A 29 11.73 -7.08 -1.42
C ASP A 29 13.13 -7.11 -0.82
N LEU A 30 14.11 -6.61 -1.57
CA LEU A 30 15.51 -6.58 -1.14
C LEU A 30 15.79 -5.54 -0.05
N VAL A 31 14.87 -4.57 0.15
CA VAL A 31 15.02 -3.50 1.14
C VAL A 31 14.42 -3.93 2.47
N CYS A 32 13.24 -4.56 2.44
CA CYS A 32 12.54 -5.12 3.59
C CYS A 32 12.19 -6.61 3.38
N PRO A 33 13.17 -7.55 3.45
CA PRO A 33 12.93 -8.97 3.20
C PRO A 33 11.86 -9.62 4.08
N ARG A 34 11.64 -9.08 5.29
CA ARG A 34 10.60 -9.56 6.21
C ARG A 34 9.18 -9.29 5.71
N ALA A 35 9.00 -8.32 4.81
CA ALA A 35 7.70 -8.02 4.22
C ALA A 35 7.29 -9.07 3.19
N VAL A 36 8.24 -9.75 2.52
CA VAL A 36 7.97 -10.74 1.46
C VAL A 36 6.88 -11.76 1.82
N PRO A 37 6.98 -12.53 2.93
CA PRO A 37 5.93 -13.48 3.28
C PRO A 37 4.58 -12.81 3.58
N LYS A 38 4.58 -11.56 4.06
CA LYS A 38 3.36 -10.78 4.35
C LYS A 38 2.70 -10.27 3.08
N LEU A 39 3.48 -9.89 2.07
CA LEU A 39 3.01 -9.52 0.75
C LEU A 39 2.33 -10.71 0.05
N VAL A 40 2.92 -11.90 0.14
CA VAL A 40 2.32 -13.13 -0.40
C VAL A 40 0.99 -13.42 0.30
N ALA A 41 0.96 -13.38 1.64
CA ALA A 41 -0.27 -13.58 2.40
C ALA A 41 -1.36 -12.55 2.06
N PHE A 42 -0.98 -11.28 1.88
CA PHE A 42 -1.90 -10.23 1.46
C PHE A 42 -2.42 -10.45 0.04
N HIS A 43 -1.57 -10.85 -0.90
CA HIS A 43 -1.98 -11.19 -2.27
C HIS A 43 -2.99 -12.34 -2.28
N ASP A 44 -2.70 -13.42 -1.55
CA ASP A 44 -3.58 -14.59 -1.45
C ASP A 44 -4.91 -14.25 -0.78
N ALA A 45 -4.89 -13.44 0.29
CA ALA A 45 -6.10 -12.95 0.93
C ALA A 45 -6.92 -12.06 -0.03
N SER A 46 -6.27 -11.18 -0.78
CA SER A 46 -6.92 -10.29 -1.75
C SER A 46 -7.63 -11.04 -2.87
N ALA A 47 -7.08 -12.16 -3.32
CA ALA A 47 -7.71 -13.02 -4.33
C ALA A 47 -9.08 -13.59 -3.86
N THR A 48 -9.29 -13.72 -2.55
CA THR A 48 -10.56 -14.23 -2.00
C THR A 48 -11.69 -13.21 -1.99
N LYS A 49 -11.38 -11.91 -2.09
CA LYS A 49 -12.33 -10.78 -1.91
C LYS A 49 -13.04 -10.79 -0.55
N ASP A 50 -12.55 -11.55 0.43
CA ASP A 50 -13.09 -11.62 1.78
C ASP A 50 -12.42 -10.55 2.66
N LEU A 51 -13.16 -9.49 2.99
CA LEU A 51 -12.65 -8.38 3.81
C LEU A 51 -12.16 -8.83 5.18
N ALA A 52 -12.69 -9.93 5.73
CA ALA A 52 -12.26 -10.47 7.02
C ALA A 52 -10.87 -11.13 6.93
N LYS A 53 -10.47 -11.62 5.75
CA LYS A 53 -9.12 -12.15 5.48
C LYS A 53 -8.16 -11.07 5.02
N ILE A 54 -8.64 -10.12 4.22
CA ILE A 54 -7.81 -9.04 3.68
C ILE A 54 -7.32 -8.14 4.80
N LEU A 55 -8.20 -7.76 5.75
CA LEU A 55 -7.84 -6.83 6.83
C LEU A 55 -6.61 -7.26 7.66
N PRO A 56 -6.56 -8.47 8.25
CA PRO A 56 -5.37 -8.87 8.99
C PRO A 56 -4.14 -9.00 8.09
N ALA A 57 -4.29 -9.49 6.85
CA ALA A 57 -3.15 -9.67 5.95
C ALA A 57 -2.53 -8.34 5.50
N VAL A 58 -3.35 -7.32 5.20
CA VAL A 58 -2.86 -5.98 4.83
C VAL A 58 -2.18 -5.30 6.02
N ARG A 59 -2.74 -5.44 7.23
CA ARG A 59 -2.14 -4.91 8.46
C ARG A 59 -0.77 -5.54 8.72
N GLU A 60 -0.67 -6.86 8.61
CA GLU A 60 0.63 -7.55 8.78
C GLU A 60 1.67 -7.10 7.73
N ALA A 61 1.25 -6.77 6.51
CA ALA A 61 2.13 -6.20 5.51
C ALA A 61 2.59 -4.78 5.89
N ALA A 62 1.68 -3.91 6.35
CA ALA A 62 2.02 -2.58 6.86
C ALA A 62 3.00 -2.66 8.05
N ASP A 63 2.70 -3.51 9.04
CA ASP A 63 3.52 -3.72 10.24
C ASP A 63 4.94 -4.21 9.90
N ALA A 64 5.08 -5.05 8.87
CA ALA A 64 6.39 -5.51 8.41
C ALA A 64 7.26 -4.34 7.93
N TYR A 65 6.70 -3.41 7.14
CA TYR A 65 7.40 -2.20 6.69
C TYR A 65 7.66 -1.22 7.82
N LEU A 66 6.71 -1.03 8.74
CA LEU A 66 6.93 -0.20 9.94
C LEU A 66 8.07 -0.75 10.81
N THR A 67 8.19 -2.07 10.89
CA THR A 67 9.31 -2.72 11.59
C THR A 67 10.62 -2.46 10.86
N CYS A 68 10.69 -2.66 9.54
CA CYS A 68 11.87 -2.33 8.74
C CYS A 68 12.28 -0.85 8.88
N LEU A 69 11.31 0.06 8.87
CA LEU A 69 11.53 1.49 9.09
C LEU A 69 12.15 1.75 10.47
N SER A 70 11.66 1.09 11.52
CA SER A 70 12.21 1.23 12.87
C SER A 70 13.67 0.75 12.95
N GLU A 71 14.00 -0.32 12.23
CA GLU A 71 15.37 -0.86 12.15
C GLU A 71 16.27 0.06 11.32
N ALA A 72 15.79 0.60 10.21
CA ALA A 72 16.52 1.54 9.37
C ALA A 72 16.86 2.85 10.11
N LYS A 73 15.94 3.35 10.95
CA LYS A 73 16.18 4.51 11.85
C LYS A 73 17.41 4.32 12.74
N THR A 74 17.62 3.11 13.25
CA THR A 74 18.80 2.83 14.11
C THR A 74 20.13 2.88 13.36
N ARG A 75 20.09 2.80 12.02
CA ARG A 75 21.28 2.75 11.16
C ARG A 75 21.55 4.08 10.44
N THR A 76 20.72 5.11 10.64
CA THR A 76 20.84 6.46 10.07
C THR A 76 20.83 6.53 8.52
N TYR A 77 20.38 5.47 7.84
CA TYR A 77 20.27 5.45 6.38
C TYR A 77 18.87 5.87 5.94
N GLU A 78 18.66 7.17 5.74
CA GLU A 78 17.36 7.69 5.32
C GLU A 78 16.97 7.23 3.90
N GLU A 79 17.94 7.21 2.99
CA GLU A 79 17.80 6.72 1.61
C GLU A 79 18.80 5.56 1.36
N PRO A 80 18.39 4.50 0.63
CA PRO A 80 17.05 4.23 0.12
C PRO A 80 16.07 3.68 1.16
N TYR A 81 16.53 3.32 2.36
CA TYR A 81 15.80 2.41 3.26
C TYR A 81 14.59 3.06 3.92
N MET A 82 14.76 4.14 4.70
CA MET A 82 13.65 4.69 5.47
C MET A 82 12.54 5.30 4.59
N ASN A 83 12.90 6.01 3.53
CA ASN A 83 11.90 6.58 2.62
C ASN A 83 11.17 5.51 1.79
N TYR A 84 11.83 4.41 1.45
CA TYR A 84 11.16 3.24 0.88
C TYR A 84 10.15 2.67 1.86
N ASP A 85 10.59 2.32 3.08
CA ASP A 85 9.75 1.67 4.07
C ASP A 85 8.57 2.55 4.49
N ARG A 86 8.76 3.87 4.64
CA ARG A 86 7.66 4.83 4.87
C ARG A 86 6.64 4.80 3.74
N THR A 87 7.10 4.87 2.49
CA THR A 87 6.22 4.89 1.32
C THR A 87 5.42 3.60 1.22
N ARG A 88 6.07 2.45 1.41
CA ARG A 88 5.43 1.13 1.38
C ARG A 88 4.45 0.94 2.54
N ALA A 89 4.84 1.29 3.77
CA ALA A 89 3.93 1.24 4.91
C ALA A 89 2.68 2.09 4.66
N ALA A 90 2.84 3.33 4.20
CA ALA A 90 1.73 4.22 3.88
C ALA A 90 0.79 3.63 2.82
N GLN A 91 1.31 2.97 1.78
CA GLN A 91 0.48 2.28 0.77
C GLN A 91 -0.43 1.23 1.39
N PHE A 92 0.12 0.36 2.25
CA PHE A 92 -0.66 -0.70 2.89
C PHE A 92 -1.65 -0.13 3.91
N LEU A 93 -1.30 0.93 4.62
CA LEU A 93 -2.22 1.63 5.51
C LEU A 93 -3.40 2.27 4.74
N VAL A 94 -3.18 2.85 3.54
CA VAL A 94 -4.31 3.30 2.70
C VAL A 94 -5.25 2.15 2.34
N VAL A 95 -4.71 0.98 2.00
CA VAL A 95 -5.53 -0.21 1.71
C VAL A 95 -6.27 -0.68 2.98
N GLU A 96 -5.60 -0.72 4.12
CA GLU A 96 -6.21 -1.05 5.41
C GLU A 96 -7.37 -0.12 5.74
N GLY A 97 -7.17 1.20 5.62
CA GLY A 97 -8.19 2.22 5.83
C GLY A 97 -9.41 2.01 4.94
N ARG A 98 -9.21 1.71 3.65
CA ARG A 98 -10.30 1.37 2.72
C ARG A 98 -11.07 0.11 3.14
N VAL A 99 -10.35 -0.93 3.58
CA VAL A 99 -10.99 -2.18 4.03
C VAL A 99 -11.80 -1.95 5.31
N LEU A 100 -11.27 -1.18 6.26
CA LEU A 100 -11.99 -0.78 7.48
C LEU A 100 -13.25 0.02 7.15
N ALA A 101 -13.15 0.99 6.24
CA ALA A 101 -14.28 1.78 5.76
C ALA A 101 -15.37 0.90 5.12
N LEU A 102 -15.00 -0.04 4.26
CA LEU A 102 -15.92 -1.01 3.64
C LEU A 102 -16.61 -1.92 4.67
N ARG A 103 -15.97 -2.18 5.81
CA ARG A 103 -16.56 -2.93 6.94
C ARG A 103 -17.42 -2.05 7.86
N GLY A 104 -17.51 -0.75 7.60
CA GLY A 104 -18.25 0.21 8.42
C GLY A 104 -17.49 0.71 9.66
N ASP A 105 -16.23 0.33 9.84
CA ASP A 105 -15.37 0.80 10.93
C ASP A 105 -14.70 2.12 10.53
N THR A 106 -15.51 3.16 10.40
CA THR A 106 -15.08 4.49 9.97
C THR A 106 -14.08 5.13 10.93
N LYS A 107 -14.20 4.88 12.24
CA LYS A 107 -13.28 5.45 13.23
C LYS A 107 -11.86 4.90 13.05
N SER A 108 -11.72 3.58 12.96
CA SER A 108 -10.40 2.99 12.73
C SER A 108 -9.88 3.27 11.32
N ALA A 109 -10.77 3.38 10.33
CA ALA A 109 -10.37 3.78 8.98
C ALA A 109 -9.71 5.17 8.96
N VAL A 110 -10.31 6.18 9.61
CA VAL A 110 -9.73 7.53 9.69
C VAL A 110 -8.36 7.50 10.36
N ALA A 111 -8.22 6.86 11.52
CA ALA A 111 -6.95 6.82 12.24
C ALA A 111 -5.82 6.22 11.39
N VAL A 112 -6.09 5.10 10.71
CA VAL A 112 -5.11 4.43 9.84
C VAL A 112 -4.76 5.28 8.61
N LEU A 113 -5.72 6.03 8.06
CA LEU A 113 -5.49 6.93 6.92
C LEU A 113 -4.69 8.18 7.33
N GLU A 114 -4.87 8.70 8.54
CA GLU A 114 -4.03 9.76 9.11
C GLU A 114 -2.58 9.29 9.28
N ASP A 115 -2.36 8.07 9.78
CA ASP A 115 -1.02 7.48 9.87
C ASP A 115 -0.38 7.33 8.47
N ALA A 116 -1.15 6.91 7.47
CA ALA A 116 -0.68 6.80 6.09
C ALA A 116 -0.29 8.17 5.50
N HIS A 117 -1.13 9.18 5.72
CA HIS A 117 -0.88 10.57 5.32
C HIS A 117 0.44 11.06 5.90
N ASP A 118 0.65 10.91 7.21
CA ASP A 118 1.82 11.44 7.91
C ASP A 118 3.13 10.77 7.46
N LEU A 119 3.10 9.45 7.19
CA LEU A 119 4.26 8.73 6.65
C LEU A 119 4.60 9.18 5.24
N ALA A 120 3.59 9.34 4.36
CA ALA A 120 3.78 9.80 3.00
C ALA A 120 4.30 11.25 2.97
N GLN A 121 3.71 12.14 3.77
CA GLN A 121 4.09 13.55 3.87
C GLN A 121 5.55 13.73 4.31
N GLN A 122 6.05 12.90 5.22
CA GLN A 122 7.47 12.90 5.60
C GLN A 122 8.39 12.61 4.42
N VAL A 123 8.03 11.67 3.54
CA VAL A 123 8.82 11.37 2.34
C VAL A 123 8.71 12.50 1.31
N VAL A 124 7.51 13.06 1.14
CA VAL A 124 7.26 14.15 0.20
C VAL A 124 8.11 15.38 0.53
N THR A 125 8.18 15.72 1.81
CA THR A 125 8.88 16.91 2.32
C THR A 125 10.36 16.67 2.62
N TRP A 126 10.84 15.43 2.49
CA TRP A 126 12.22 15.10 2.78
C TRP A 126 13.20 15.77 1.81
N LEU A 127 14.29 16.30 2.38
CA LEU A 127 15.45 16.82 1.66
C LEU A 127 16.73 16.21 2.24
N PRO A 128 17.73 15.85 1.42
CA PRO A 128 19.01 15.36 1.91
C PRO A 128 19.75 16.42 2.73
N MET A 129 20.39 16.00 3.82
CA MET A 129 21.06 16.90 4.78
C MET A 129 22.13 17.84 4.18
N SER A 130 22.75 17.45 3.07
CA SER A 130 23.68 18.32 2.32
C SER A 130 23.02 19.59 1.78
N GLN A 131 21.69 19.64 1.72
CA GLN A 131 20.92 20.81 1.31
C GLN A 131 20.52 21.72 2.47
N THR A 132 20.28 21.19 3.67
CA THR A 132 19.83 21.98 4.83
C THR A 132 20.90 22.97 5.29
N TYR A 133 22.19 22.66 5.06
CA TYR A 133 23.33 23.52 5.44
C TYR A 133 23.61 24.66 4.46
N ILE A 134 23.28 24.51 3.17
CA ILE A 134 23.59 25.53 2.13
C ILE A 134 22.63 26.73 2.20
N GLN A 135 21.50 26.61 2.90
CA GLN A 135 20.55 27.72 3.02
C GLN A 135 20.91 28.74 4.12
N SER A 136 21.94 28.49 4.96
CA SER A 136 22.22 29.35 6.14
C SER A 136 23.52 30.16 6.10
N SER A 137 24.26 30.27 5.00
CA SER A 137 25.47 31.09 5.01
C SER A 137 25.85 31.68 3.64
N ASN A 138 25.94 33.02 3.62
CA ASN A 138 26.71 33.86 2.67
C ASN A 138 25.98 34.41 1.43
N VAL A 139 25.22 35.49 1.68
CA VAL A 139 25.13 36.61 0.73
C VAL A 139 26.51 37.29 0.73
N HIS A 140 27.28 37.24 -0.37
CA HIS A 140 28.59 37.90 -0.64
C HIS A 140 29.89 37.06 -0.58
N VAL A 141 30.01 35.94 -1.28
CA VAL A 141 31.33 35.59 -1.85
C VAL A 141 31.15 34.91 -3.20
N GLY A 142 31.80 35.46 -4.23
CA GLY A 142 31.76 34.95 -5.59
C GLY A 142 32.62 33.69 -5.79
N ASN A 143 32.27 33.03 -6.89
CA ASN A 143 33.03 32.05 -7.66
C ASN A 143 32.87 30.56 -7.29
N SER A 144 32.37 29.82 -8.28
CA SER A 144 32.30 28.36 -8.38
C SER A 144 31.32 27.66 -7.43
N ALA A 145 30.04 28.00 -7.54
CA ALA A 145 28.97 27.12 -7.09
C ALA A 145 28.96 25.87 -7.97
N THR A 146 29.67 24.81 -7.54
CA THR A 146 29.34 23.44 -7.93
C THR A 146 27.90 23.22 -7.47
N ARG A 147 26.94 23.51 -8.35
CA ARG A 147 25.53 23.30 -8.08
C ARG A 147 25.38 21.82 -7.82
N SER A 148 25.26 21.42 -6.56
CA SER A 148 24.75 20.09 -6.25
C SER A 148 23.36 20.04 -6.87
N THR A 149 23.26 19.31 -7.99
CA THR A 149 22.02 19.05 -8.71
C THR A 149 21.14 18.06 -7.97
N ASP A 150 21.58 17.54 -6.83
CA ASP A 150 20.84 16.61 -5.96
C ASP A 150 19.72 17.34 -5.19
N ARG A 151 18.96 18.21 -5.87
CA ARG A 151 17.77 18.93 -5.36
C ARG A 151 16.51 18.07 -5.37
N ASP A 152 16.60 16.84 -5.85
CA ASP A 152 15.44 16.09 -6.34
C ASP A 152 14.58 15.42 -5.24
N GLY A 153 14.79 15.77 -3.97
CA GLY A 153 14.05 15.18 -2.84
C GLY A 153 14.31 13.68 -2.71
N SER A 154 13.34 12.95 -2.15
CA SER A 154 13.40 11.49 -2.07
C SER A 154 13.22 10.87 -3.46
N ARG A 155 13.91 9.76 -3.76
CA ARG A 155 13.64 8.98 -4.98
C ARG A 155 12.21 8.40 -5.02
N TYR A 156 11.57 8.30 -3.86
CA TYR A 156 10.20 7.82 -3.67
C TYR A 156 9.18 8.95 -3.59
N GLN A 157 9.60 10.22 -3.79
CA GLN A 157 8.72 11.37 -3.61
C GLN A 157 7.48 11.33 -4.50
N ALA A 158 7.61 10.91 -5.76
CA ALA A 158 6.48 10.82 -6.69
C ALA A 158 5.45 9.77 -6.22
N GLU A 159 5.93 8.62 -5.75
CA GLU A 159 5.09 7.55 -5.22
C GLU A 159 4.42 7.99 -3.90
N ALA A 160 5.17 8.61 -2.99
CA ALA A 160 4.65 9.16 -1.75
C ALA A 160 3.58 10.23 -1.99
N LYS A 161 3.73 11.10 -3.00
CA LYS A 161 2.68 12.07 -3.40
C LYS A 161 1.39 11.38 -3.83
N ALA A 162 1.49 10.28 -4.58
CA ALA A 162 0.32 9.52 -5.00
C ALA A 162 -0.38 8.84 -3.81
N VAL A 163 0.40 8.34 -2.84
CA VAL A 163 -0.14 7.75 -1.60
C VAL A 163 -0.81 8.80 -0.73
N LEU A 164 -0.18 9.96 -0.58
CA LEU A 164 -0.71 11.11 0.15
C LEU A 164 -2.06 11.53 -0.41
N ALA A 165 -2.14 11.75 -1.74
CA ALA A 165 -3.39 12.10 -2.40
C ALA A 165 -4.46 11.02 -2.22
N ALA A 166 -4.07 9.73 -2.27
CA ALA A 166 -5.01 8.64 -2.02
C ALA A 166 -5.53 8.60 -0.58
N ALA A 167 -4.70 8.94 0.42
CA ALA A 167 -5.12 9.04 1.81
C ALA A 167 -6.10 10.21 2.01
N ASP A 168 -5.75 11.40 1.49
CA ASP A 168 -6.61 12.59 1.52
C ASP A 168 -7.98 12.34 0.88
N ASP A 169 -7.98 11.71 -0.30
CA ASP A 169 -9.22 11.36 -1.01
C ASP A 169 -10.14 10.45 -0.17
N GLU A 170 -9.58 9.47 0.55
CA GLU A 170 -10.38 8.60 1.42
C GLU A 170 -10.85 9.33 2.69
N LEU A 171 -10.00 10.16 3.31
CA LEU A 171 -10.37 10.96 4.47
C LEU A 171 -11.55 11.90 4.16
N VAL A 172 -11.50 12.58 3.00
CA VAL A 172 -12.59 13.45 2.53
C VAL A 172 -13.88 12.66 2.32
N LYS A 173 -13.83 11.46 1.73
CA LYS A 173 -15.02 10.61 1.56
C LYS A 173 -15.64 10.20 2.89
N LEU A 174 -14.81 9.89 3.89
CA LEU A 174 -15.27 9.46 5.21
C LEU A 174 -15.89 10.61 6.01
N ASP A 175 -15.39 11.84 5.86
CA ASP A 175 -15.98 13.02 6.48
C ASP A 175 -17.31 13.42 5.82
N ALA A 176 -17.42 13.26 4.50
CA ALA A 176 -18.66 13.52 3.75
C ALA A 176 -19.77 12.49 3.97
N THR A 177 -19.46 11.32 4.53
CA THR A 177 -20.44 10.25 4.75
C THR A 177 -21.21 10.53 6.05
N PRO A 178 -22.55 10.74 6.02
CA PRO A 178 -23.32 10.87 7.24
C PRO A 178 -23.07 9.64 8.11
N ARG A 179 -22.55 9.83 9.34
CA ARG A 179 -22.33 8.76 10.32
C ARG A 179 -23.60 7.94 10.39
N ARG A 180 -23.63 6.81 9.67
CA ARG A 180 -24.77 5.90 9.68
C ARG A 180 -24.80 5.38 11.11
N GLN A 181 -25.70 5.95 11.90
CA GLN A 181 -25.87 5.65 13.31
C GLN A 181 -25.81 4.14 13.47
N ALA A 182 -24.86 3.67 14.26
CA ALA A 182 -24.86 2.31 14.75
C ALA A 182 -26.29 2.02 15.21
N SER A 183 -26.93 1.07 14.53
CA SER A 183 -28.32 0.71 14.76
C SER A 183 -28.52 0.58 16.27
N ALA A 184 -29.34 1.46 16.84
CA ALA A 184 -29.79 1.33 18.21
C ALA A 184 -30.45 -0.05 18.32
N SER A 185 -29.80 -0.98 19.02
CA SER A 185 -30.47 -2.20 19.46
C SER A 185 -31.68 -1.78 20.29
N PRO A 186 -32.91 -2.18 19.93
CA PRO A 186 -34.05 -1.91 20.78
C PRO A 186 -33.88 -2.67 22.10
N SER A 187 -33.83 -1.93 23.23
CA SER A 187 -33.90 -2.54 24.56
C SER A 187 -35.19 -3.35 24.68
N PRO A 188 -35.16 -4.58 25.20
CA PRO A 188 -36.37 -5.33 25.48
C PRO A 188 -37.17 -4.65 26.60
N ALA A 189 -38.48 -4.53 26.39
CA ALA A 189 -39.41 -3.96 27.36
C ALA A 189 -39.49 -4.83 28.63
N PRO A 190 -39.66 -4.23 29.83
CA PRO A 190 -39.83 -4.99 31.06
C PRO A 190 -41.16 -5.75 31.04
N SER A 191 -41.09 -7.07 31.15
CA SER A 191 -42.24 -7.95 31.36
C SER A 191 -42.77 -7.80 32.79
N HIS A 192 -43.94 -7.20 32.95
CA HIS A 192 -44.72 -7.35 34.17
C HIS A 192 -45.42 -8.72 34.12
N SER A 193 -45.00 -9.64 34.98
CA SER A 193 -45.77 -10.85 35.27
C SER A 193 -46.86 -10.55 36.30
N PRO A 194 -48.04 -11.20 36.19
CA PRO A 194 -49.20 -10.99 37.06
C PRO A 194 -49.01 -11.49 38.49
#